data_AF-A0A8H5HEG5-F1
#
_entry.id   AF-A0A8H5HEG5-F1
#
_cell.length_a   1.000
_cell.length_b   1.000
_cell.length_c   1.000
_cell.angle_alpha   90.00
_cell.angle_beta   90.00
_cell.angle_gamma   90.00
#
_symmetry.space_group_name_H-M   'P 1'
#
loop_
_entity.id
_entity.type
_entity.pdbx_description
1 polymer ?
#
loop_
_entity_poly.entity_id
_entity_poly.type
_entity_poly.pdbx_seq_one_letter_code
_entity_poly.pdbx_strand_id
1 'polypeptide(L)'
;MSILPGLYKIRNEKTSHYIVSHSTDKPGDIVRTANKEEHGTLPASNFEIKPHRNPQAGGFTVTSILTHLHIGIAAGLNDGVPLLWAGEPEPVSFIPADTGIENHYAIRIPPGPLPVERYCYERDNAREVAVTRNIQEVGGLWILERVD
;
A
#
# COMPACT_ATOMS: atom_id res chain seq x y z
N MET A 1 -12.85 3.08 12.29
CA MET A 1 -12.21 1.98 13.04
C MET A 1 -10.71 1.97 12.77
N SER A 2 -9.88 1.64 13.75
CA SER A 2 -8.44 1.38 13.54
C SER A 2 -8.25 -0.02 12.99
N ILE A 3 -7.39 -0.20 11.99
CA ILE A 3 -6.99 -1.54 11.54
C ILE A 3 -6.29 -2.30 12.67
N LEU A 4 -6.51 -3.62 12.75
CA LEU A 4 -5.80 -4.49 13.69
C LEU A 4 -4.51 -5.02 13.06
N PRO A 5 -3.41 -5.15 13.82
CA PRO A 5 -2.21 -5.82 13.32
C PRO A 5 -2.50 -7.26 12.89
N GLY A 6 -1.83 -7.74 11.83
CA GLY A 6 -2.05 -9.07 11.28
C GLY A 6 -1.55 -9.25 9.84
N LEU A 7 -1.92 -10.38 9.24
CA LEU A 7 -1.63 -10.69 7.85
C LEU A 7 -2.81 -10.26 6.97
N TYR A 8 -2.53 -9.56 5.87
CA TYR A 8 -3.55 -8.99 4.98
C TYR A 8 -3.17 -9.14 3.51
N LYS A 9 -4.19 -9.19 2.66
CA LYS A 9 -4.09 -8.85 1.23
C LYS A 9 -4.64 -7.44 1.02
N ILE A 10 -4.01 -6.69 0.11
CA ILE A 10 -4.38 -5.29 -0.18
C ILE A 10 -4.90 -5.24 -1.62
N ARG A 11 -6.22 -5.10 -1.76
CA ARG A 11 -6.91 -5.10 -3.07
C ARG A 11 -7.38 -3.71 -3.44
N ASN A 12 -7.18 -3.30 -4.68
CA ASN A 12 -7.76 -2.08 -5.20
C ASN A 12 -9.28 -2.23 -5.39
N GLU A 13 -10.05 -1.26 -4.92
CA GLU A 13 -11.52 -1.32 -5.00
C GLU A 13 -12.03 -1.26 -6.45
N LYS A 14 -11.44 -0.41 -7.29
CA LYS A 14 -11.86 -0.21 -8.68
C LYS A 14 -11.50 -1.38 -9.58
N THR A 15 -10.25 -1.84 -9.53
CA THR A 15 -9.72 -2.83 -10.49
C THR A 15 -9.81 -4.27 -9.97
N SER A 16 -10.05 -4.45 -8.67
CA SER A 16 -9.91 -5.73 -7.97
C SER A 16 -8.51 -6.37 -8.07
N HIS A 17 -7.49 -5.61 -8.46
CA HIS A 17 -6.10 -6.07 -8.43
C HIS A 17 -5.52 -6.04 -7.02
N TYR A 18 -4.63 -6.96 -6.71
CA TYR A 18 -3.90 -7.03 -5.45
C TYR A 18 -2.54 -6.39 -5.60
N ILE A 19 -2.06 -5.69 -4.58
CA ILE A 19 -0.62 -5.40 -4.47
C ILE A 19 0.12 -6.73 -4.37
N VAL A 20 1.21 -6.89 -5.13
CA VAL A 20 1.99 -8.12 -5.18
C VAL A 20 3.48 -7.83 -5.07
N SER A 21 4.19 -8.76 -4.44
CA SER A 21 5.65 -8.82 -4.39
C SER A 21 6.15 -10.06 -5.13
N HIS A 22 7.28 -9.93 -5.81
CA HIS A 22 7.98 -11.02 -6.49
C HIS A 22 9.27 -11.36 -5.75
N SER A 23 9.67 -12.63 -5.73
CA SER A 23 10.90 -13.07 -5.05
C SER A 23 12.18 -12.42 -5.60
N THR A 24 12.10 -11.83 -6.79
CA THR A 24 13.19 -11.10 -7.44
C THR A 24 13.21 -9.61 -7.11
N ASP A 25 12.18 -9.09 -6.43
CA ASP A 25 12.10 -7.66 -6.08
C ASP A 25 13.26 -7.28 -5.16
N LYS A 26 13.76 -6.07 -5.38
CA LYS A 26 14.85 -5.44 -4.62
C LYS A 26 14.42 -4.05 -4.15
N PRO A 27 15.08 -3.49 -3.12
CA PRO A 27 14.88 -2.09 -2.78
C PRO A 27 15.06 -1.19 -4.01
N GLY A 28 14.08 -0.31 -4.26
CA GLY A 28 14.03 0.57 -5.42
C GLY A 28 13.20 0.04 -6.60
N ASP A 29 12.76 -1.22 -6.59
CA ASP A 29 11.83 -1.74 -7.59
C ASP A 29 10.41 -1.20 -7.36
N ILE A 30 9.63 -1.06 -8.43
CA ILE A 30 8.27 -0.50 -8.37
C ILE A 30 7.31 -1.49 -7.72
N VAL A 31 6.45 -0.99 -6.83
CA VAL A 31 5.32 -1.73 -6.26
C VAL A 31 4.24 -1.90 -7.33
N ARG A 32 3.89 -3.15 -7.62
CA ARG A 32 2.93 -3.50 -8.67
C ARG A 32 1.65 -4.09 -8.13
N THR A 33 0.64 -4.09 -8.99
CA THR A 33 -0.63 -4.77 -8.79
C THR A 33 -0.81 -5.91 -9.80
N ALA A 34 -1.57 -6.94 -9.42
CA ALA A 34 -1.92 -8.03 -10.32
C ALA A 34 -3.34 -8.53 -10.05
N ASN A 35 -3.99 -9.12 -11.05
CA ASN A 35 -5.33 -9.65 -10.84
C ASN A 35 -5.31 -10.95 -10.00
N LYS A 36 -6.48 -11.36 -9.51
CA LYS A 36 -6.63 -12.57 -8.69
C LYS A 36 -6.27 -13.85 -9.45
N GLU A 37 -6.44 -13.90 -10.77
CA GLU A 37 -6.17 -15.11 -11.55
C GLU A 37 -4.66 -15.32 -11.77
N GLU A 38 -3.90 -14.23 -11.83
CA GLU A 38 -2.45 -14.23 -11.97
C GLU A 38 -1.75 -14.59 -10.63
N HIS A 39 -2.34 -14.24 -9.48
CA HIS A 39 -1.64 -14.34 -8.18
C HIS A 39 -2.48 -14.76 -6.96
N GLY A 40 -3.78 -15.03 -7.11
CA GLY A 40 -4.78 -15.06 -6.03
C GLY A 40 -4.60 -16.12 -4.93
N THR A 41 -3.69 -17.07 -5.08
CA THR A 41 -3.37 -18.10 -4.08
C THR A 41 -1.94 -18.03 -3.56
N LEU A 42 -1.13 -17.07 -4.00
CA LEU A 42 0.31 -17.07 -3.73
C LEU A 42 0.69 -16.19 -2.52
N PRO A 43 1.72 -16.58 -1.75
CA PRO A 43 2.32 -15.74 -0.69
C PRO A 43 2.74 -14.34 -1.17
N ALA A 44 2.90 -14.16 -2.48
CA ALA A 44 3.23 -12.90 -3.15
C ALA A 44 2.30 -11.73 -2.80
N SER A 45 1.02 -11.99 -2.48
CA SER A 45 0.03 -10.96 -2.13
C SER A 45 -0.20 -10.79 -0.63
N ASN A 46 0.54 -11.51 0.22
CA ASN A 46 0.34 -11.50 1.66
C ASN A 46 1.31 -10.52 2.33
N PHE A 47 0.77 -9.59 3.12
CA PHE A 47 1.52 -8.54 3.77
C PHE A 47 1.26 -8.55 5.27
N GLU A 48 2.34 -8.53 6.03
CA GLU A 48 2.27 -8.31 7.47
C GLU A 48 2.11 -6.80 7.74
N ILE A 49 1.02 -6.45 8.43
CA ILE A 49 0.72 -5.10 8.88
C ILE A 49 0.90 -5.02 10.39
N LYS A 50 1.82 -4.15 10.84
CA LYS A 50 2.16 -3.95 12.25
C LYS A 50 2.22 -2.47 12.61
N PRO A 51 1.98 -2.07 13.88
CA PRO A 51 2.23 -0.70 14.29
C PRO A 51 3.70 -0.34 14.07
N HIS A 52 3.97 0.88 13.61
CA HIS A 52 5.34 1.32 13.36
C HIS A 52 6.18 1.34 14.65
N ARG A 53 7.45 0.91 14.58
CA ARG A 53 8.33 0.76 15.76
C ARG A 53 8.59 2.07 16.51
N ASN A 54 8.56 3.20 15.80
CA ASN A 54 8.67 4.53 16.38
C ASN A 54 7.25 5.07 16.66
N PRO A 55 6.81 5.17 17.92
CA PRO A 55 5.48 5.67 18.26
C PRO A 55 5.24 7.11 17.83
N GLN A 56 6.30 7.93 17.73
CA GLN A 56 6.20 9.32 17.31
C GLN A 56 5.94 9.47 15.82
N ALA A 57 6.36 8.49 15.02
CA ALA A 57 6.07 8.47 13.58
C ALA A 57 4.61 8.09 13.31
N GLY A 58 3.98 7.37 14.26
CA GLY A 58 2.62 6.87 14.13
C GLY A 58 2.47 5.85 13.00
N GLY A 59 1.22 5.41 12.77
CA GLY A 59 0.89 4.55 11.64
C GLY A 59 1.39 3.10 11.75
N PHE A 60 1.50 2.46 10.59
CA PHE A 60 1.73 1.03 10.42
C PHE A 60 2.85 0.78 9.42
N THR A 61 3.52 -0.36 9.51
CA THR A 61 4.38 -0.87 8.44
C THR A 61 3.61 -1.88 7.62
N VAL A 62 3.90 -1.95 6.32
CA VAL A 62 3.35 -2.97 5.41
C VAL A 62 4.53 -3.74 4.83
N THR A 63 4.65 -5.02 5.16
CA THR A 63 5.83 -5.82 4.87
C THR A 63 5.44 -7.06 4.06
N SER A 64 6.05 -7.28 2.91
CA SER A 64 5.88 -8.54 2.18
C SER A 64 6.42 -9.70 3.00
N ILE A 65 5.65 -10.77 3.17
CA ILE A 65 6.15 -12.00 3.80
C ILE A 65 7.10 -12.80 2.89
N LEU A 66 7.10 -12.50 1.59
CA LEU A 66 7.92 -13.20 0.59
C LEU A 66 9.32 -12.61 0.51
N THR A 67 9.43 -11.28 0.47
CA THR A 67 10.71 -10.58 0.26
C THR A 67 11.21 -9.86 1.50
N HIS A 68 10.39 -9.72 2.54
CA HIS A 68 10.64 -8.86 3.70
C HIS A 68 10.86 -7.37 3.34
N LEU A 69 10.52 -6.98 2.12
CA LEU A 69 10.54 -5.57 1.70
C LEU A 69 9.26 -4.86 2.15
N HIS A 70 9.38 -3.55 2.33
CA HIS A 70 8.31 -2.69 2.79
C HIS A 70 7.77 -1.85 1.63
N ILE A 71 6.48 -1.51 1.68
CA ILE A 71 5.99 -0.42 0.82
C ILE A 71 6.69 0.86 1.28
N GLY A 72 7.49 1.44 0.39
CA GLY A 72 8.19 2.70 0.60
C GLY A 72 7.94 3.69 -0.52
N ILE A 73 8.49 4.89 -0.36
CA ILE A 73 8.28 5.98 -1.32
C ILE A 73 9.53 6.16 -2.18
N ALA A 74 9.36 6.33 -3.49
CA ALA A 74 10.42 6.88 -4.33
C ALA A 74 10.80 8.30 -3.87
N ALA A 75 12.08 8.63 -3.97
CA ALA A 75 12.53 10.01 -3.82
C ALA A 75 11.82 10.90 -4.86
N GLY A 76 11.05 11.88 -4.39
CA GLY A 76 10.22 12.75 -5.24
C GLY A 76 8.74 12.54 -4.97
N LEU A 77 8.16 13.40 -4.13
CA LEU A 77 6.80 13.24 -3.62
C LEU A 77 5.76 14.01 -4.45
N ASN A 78 5.82 13.81 -5.77
CA ASN A 78 4.92 14.40 -6.75
C ASN A 78 3.85 13.39 -7.20
N ASP A 79 2.74 13.92 -7.70
CA ASP A 79 1.66 13.09 -8.22
C ASP A 79 2.15 12.25 -9.41
N GLY A 80 1.73 10.99 -9.45
CA GLY A 80 2.09 10.03 -10.49
C GLY A 80 3.45 9.33 -10.30
N VAL A 81 4.22 9.71 -9.27
CA VAL A 81 5.48 9.02 -8.95
C VAL A 81 5.18 7.62 -8.42
N PRO A 82 5.82 6.56 -8.93
CA PRO A 82 5.62 5.20 -8.44
C PRO A 82 6.05 5.02 -6.98
N LEU A 83 5.35 4.15 -6.26
CA LEU A 83 5.83 3.60 -5.00
C LEU A 83 6.91 2.57 -5.28
N LEU A 84 7.89 2.49 -4.38
CA LEU A 84 8.99 1.54 -4.51
C LEU A 84 9.03 0.61 -3.30
N TRP A 85 9.57 -0.59 -3.50
CA TRP A 85 9.97 -1.43 -2.40
C TRP A 85 11.13 -0.76 -1.64
N ALA A 86 11.00 -0.67 -0.32
CA ALA A 86 12.03 -0.15 0.57
C ALA A 86 12.62 -1.27 1.44
N GLY A 87 13.93 -1.15 1.72
CA GLY A 87 14.63 -2.03 2.66
C GLY A 87 14.38 -1.64 4.13
N GLU A 88 14.04 -0.38 4.39
CA GLU A 88 13.63 0.07 5.73
C GLU A 88 12.12 0.34 5.74
N PRO A 89 11.43 0.05 6.85
CA PRO A 89 10.01 0.29 6.97
C PRO A 89 9.71 1.78 7.10
N GLU A 90 8.82 2.28 6.24
CA GLU A 90 8.20 3.60 6.41
C GLU A 90 6.80 3.45 7.03
N PRO A 91 6.41 4.36 7.94
CA PRO A 91 5.06 4.32 8.51
C PRO A 91 4.05 4.67 7.43
N VAL A 92 2.87 4.06 7.39
CA VAL A 92 1.72 4.47 6.57
C VAL A 92 0.48 4.55 7.47
N SER A 93 -0.50 5.36 7.08
CA SER A 93 -1.79 5.44 7.79
C SER A 93 -2.91 4.89 6.93
N PHE A 94 -3.80 4.10 7.53
CA PHE A 94 -5.03 3.64 6.89
C PHE A 94 -6.17 4.54 7.31
N ILE A 95 -6.70 5.33 6.38
CA ILE A 95 -7.82 6.24 6.62
C ILE A 95 -9.09 5.54 6.14
N PRO A 96 -10.05 5.22 7.04
CA PRO A 96 -11.30 4.61 6.64
C PRO A 96 -12.02 5.46 5.58
N ALA A 97 -12.50 4.83 4.52
CA ALA A 97 -13.29 5.50 3.51
C ALA A 97 -14.70 5.80 4.05
N ASP A 98 -15.26 6.96 3.73
CA ASP A 98 -16.64 7.33 4.07
C ASP A 98 -17.63 6.73 3.08
N THR A 99 -17.52 5.41 2.87
CA THR A 99 -18.37 4.64 1.94
C THR A 99 -19.47 3.87 2.67
N GLY A 100 -19.43 3.84 4.01
CA GLY A 100 -20.28 2.97 4.83
C GLY A 100 -19.93 1.48 4.74
N ILE A 101 -18.89 1.11 3.98
CA ILE A 101 -18.44 -0.27 3.81
C ILE A 101 -17.20 -0.51 4.68
N GLU A 102 -17.27 -1.53 5.52
CA GLU A 102 -16.13 -1.93 6.35
C GLU A 102 -14.92 -2.35 5.47
N ASN A 103 -13.72 -2.19 6.03
CA ASN A 103 -12.45 -2.57 5.42
C ASN A 103 -11.99 -1.77 4.17
N HIS A 104 -12.66 -0.66 3.84
CA HIS A 104 -12.23 0.25 2.77
C HIS A 104 -11.39 1.38 3.34
N TYR A 105 -10.22 1.62 2.73
CA TYR A 105 -9.26 2.60 3.21
C TYR A 105 -8.60 3.37 2.07
N ALA A 106 -8.33 4.65 2.31
CA ALA A 106 -7.25 5.35 1.63
C ALA A 106 -5.94 5.06 2.39
N ILE A 107 -4.88 4.70 1.67
CA ILE A 107 -3.56 4.48 2.27
C ILE A 107 -2.78 5.79 2.19
N ARG A 108 -2.68 6.50 3.31
CA ARG A 108 -1.92 7.74 3.41
C ARG A 108 -0.45 7.42 3.66
N ILE A 109 0.40 7.93 2.79
CA ILE A 109 1.85 7.81 2.90
C ILE A 109 2.39 9.05 3.63
N PRO A 110 3.35 8.92 4.56
CA PRO A 110 3.85 10.00 5.37
C PRO A 110 4.32 11.16 4.51
N PRO A 111 4.08 12.39 4.96
CA PRO A 111 4.65 13.53 4.30
C PRO A 111 6.17 13.42 4.39
N GLY A 112 6.88 13.53 3.26
CA GLY A 112 8.28 13.93 3.31
C GLY A 112 8.41 15.39 3.74
N PRO A 113 9.44 16.13 3.31
CA PRO A 113 9.75 17.46 3.86
C PRO A 113 8.67 18.54 3.61
N LEU A 114 7.60 18.23 2.88
CA LEU A 114 6.51 19.16 2.57
C LEU A 114 5.21 18.72 3.27
N PRO A 115 4.44 19.66 3.85
CA PRO A 115 3.25 19.41 4.68
C PRO A 115 2.01 19.10 3.84
N VAL A 116 2.16 18.24 2.83
CA VAL A 116 1.09 17.85 1.92
C VAL A 116 0.75 16.39 2.17
N GLU A 117 -0.52 16.10 2.44
CA GLU A 117 -1.00 14.72 2.55
C GLU A 117 -0.97 14.03 1.18
N ARG A 118 -0.66 12.73 1.20
CA ARG A 118 -0.44 11.92 0.00
C ARG A 118 -0.99 10.54 0.20
N TYR A 119 -1.50 9.96 -0.88
CA TYR A 119 -2.18 8.68 -0.87
C TYR A 119 -1.67 7.77 -1.98
N CYS A 120 -1.81 6.47 -1.78
CA CYS A 120 -1.56 5.47 -2.82
C CYS A 120 -2.76 5.37 -3.75
N TYR A 121 -2.52 5.30 -5.05
CA TYR A 121 -3.54 4.87 -6.02
C TYR A 121 -2.93 3.90 -7.03
N GLU A 122 -3.76 3.04 -7.61
CA GLU A 122 -3.35 2.24 -8.76
C GLU A 122 -3.42 3.09 -10.02
N ARG A 123 -2.29 3.21 -10.73
CA ARG A 123 -2.24 3.96 -11.98
C ARG A 123 -2.88 3.16 -13.10
N ASP A 124 -3.94 3.72 -13.69
CA ASP A 124 -4.66 3.13 -14.82
C ASP A 124 -3.67 2.68 -15.93
N ASN A 125 -3.85 1.46 -16.43
CA ASN A 125 -3.06 0.80 -17.50
C ASN A 125 -1.60 0.43 -17.19
N ALA A 126 -1.04 0.80 -16.03
CA ALA A 126 0.35 0.48 -15.71
C ALA A 126 0.53 -0.71 -14.76
N ARG A 127 -0.53 -1.10 -14.01
CA ARG A 127 -0.43 -2.09 -12.92
C ARG A 127 0.64 -1.72 -11.89
N GLU A 128 0.77 -0.42 -11.62
CA GLU A 128 1.73 0.16 -10.69
C GLU A 128 0.99 0.96 -9.63
N VAL A 129 1.50 0.93 -8.41
CA VAL A 129 1.02 1.81 -7.34
C VAL A 129 1.81 3.12 -7.40
N ALA A 130 1.10 4.24 -7.38
CA ALA A 130 1.70 5.57 -7.45
C ALA A 130 1.14 6.51 -6.37
N VAL A 131 1.81 7.65 -6.21
CA VAL A 131 1.44 8.69 -5.24
C VAL A 131 0.47 9.69 -5.86
N THR A 132 -0.54 10.11 -5.11
CA THR A 132 -1.44 11.22 -5.44
C THR A 132 -1.70 12.09 -4.22
N ARG A 133 -1.91 13.40 -4.40
CA ARG A 133 -2.38 14.32 -3.36
C ARG A 133 -3.91 14.32 -3.22
N ASN A 134 -4.61 13.73 -4.17
CA ASN A 134 -6.06 13.66 -4.17
C ASN A 134 -6.53 12.39 -3.47
N ILE A 135 -7.15 12.51 -2.29
CA ILE A 135 -7.72 11.36 -1.57
C ILE A 135 -8.85 10.67 -2.35
N GLN A 136 -9.53 11.42 -3.23
CA GLN A 136 -10.61 10.92 -4.08
C GLN A 136 -10.10 10.46 -5.45
N GLU A 137 -8.79 10.24 -5.60
CA GLU A 137 -8.23 9.74 -6.84
C GLU A 137 -8.87 8.42 -7.24
N VAL A 138 -9.15 8.27 -8.52
CA VAL A 138 -9.73 7.05 -9.06
C VAL A 138 -8.71 5.92 -8.89
N GLY A 139 -9.11 4.84 -8.22
CA GLY A 139 -8.18 3.76 -7.84
C GLY A 139 -7.37 4.08 -6.57
N GLY A 140 -7.72 5.13 -5.82
CA GLY A 140 -7.12 5.47 -4.52
C GLY A 140 -7.72 4.74 -3.31
N LEU A 141 -8.81 3.99 -3.52
CA LEU A 141 -9.46 3.19 -2.48
C LEU A 141 -8.97 1.74 -2.50
N TRP A 142 -8.65 1.24 -1.31
CA TRP A 142 -8.09 -0.08 -1.09
C TRP A 142 -8.91 -0.85 -0.06
N ILE A 143 -9.07 -2.15 -0.29
CA ILE A 143 -9.77 -3.10 0.56
C ILE A 143 -8.70 -3.95 1.25
N LEU A 144 -8.73 -3.98 2.58
CA LEU A 144 -7.83 -4.81 3.38
C LEU A 144 -8.53 -6.11 3.78
N GLU A 145 -8.08 -7.21 3.19
CA GLU A 145 -8.64 -8.54 3.39
C GLU A 145 -7.73 -9.30 4.35
N ARG A 146 -8.19 -9.55 5.58
CA ARG A 146 -7.42 -10.29 6.57
C ARG A 146 -7.23 -11.74 6.10
N VAL A 147 -6.00 -12.25 6.23
CA VAL A 147 -5.67 -13.65 5.96
C VAL A 147 -5.80 -14.41 7.28
N ASP A 148 -6.60 -15.48 7.26
CA ASP A 148 -6.74 -16.42 8.39
C ASP A 148 -5.43 -17.16 8.68
#